data_AF-A0A8X7X7S5-F1
#
_entry.id   AF-A0A8X7X7S5-F1
#
_cell.length_a   1.000
_cell.length_b   1.000
_cell.length_c   1.000
_cell.angle_alpha   90.00
_cell.angle_beta   90.00
_cell.angle_gamma   90.00
#
_symmetry.space_group_name_H-M   'P 1'
#
loop_
_entity.id
_entity.type
_entity.pdbx_description
1 polymer ?
#
loop_
_entity_poly.entity_id
_entity_poly.type
_entity_poly.pdbx_seq_one_letter_code
_entity_poly.pdbx_strand_id
1 'polypeptide(L)'
;MAARALKADKEAFVRGICEQVTHHLWFSDPCPVYRGIEELNTSESVARRVAVRADDGTVLMDDSVVVTRWAGYFEQLFNADPPARTLDISGSTVLEADPPISFRKKIKSCINGGEVKASRHELLSNELVNKEKGEKGDIKNVTGKSAVQKLEKLVNKKIWQLNSKQHVKEARKRRLEELKQQHSSHIHVVQTEQDLCSQEEHKQRVLQSSLEEAQMKYEEAEHLTRIYLDIKKEIQGEILTFKSRMETIKAEVERQKQVLIRLRHMQKDVCLSKDEAKAALQRHKLLAERKHHAREILKAKYAKQAEKERDRLDSVAWPKQPQIIWRQSRYDAPEEEEAEKAGDSLEEAFGKLREATGATDTEKVVQFFICQGDTQKRLEHLAAENDMVLQCLKEEQNKLKDELNQIKYSGGARIIQEKKEIEDFTCMLKAELKRRDEAKKWAKELSNRTLNKVRAVLETLVEKLQHISKPKIRLPSVRHVPSLEEYVLDLLSSVENQLMVIMEEFRGKDLAAIQKEMKDSKKDYSVLEEIMPPTNVRIKLPMLPGQEMDEEIEDSEEEDPDVLTREQLKRQSQKIVNSKKRRG
;
A
#
# COMPACT_ATOMS: atom_id res chain seq x y z
N MET A 1 -15.77 25.26 22.85
CA MET A 1 -14.41 25.81 22.69
C MET A 1 -13.32 24.76 22.98
N ALA A 2 -13.51 23.88 23.98
CA ALA A 2 -12.63 22.76 24.33
C ALA A 2 -12.14 21.89 23.15
N ALA A 3 -13.05 21.49 22.25
CA ALA A 3 -12.71 20.65 21.09
C ALA A 3 -11.78 21.33 20.07
N ARG A 4 -11.86 22.67 19.94
CA ARG A 4 -10.96 23.43 19.08
C ARG A 4 -9.55 23.51 19.67
N ALA A 5 -9.43 23.60 20.99
CA ALA A 5 -8.14 23.60 21.68
C ALA A 5 -7.44 22.23 21.59
N LEU A 6 -8.16 21.14 21.82
CA LEU A 6 -7.60 19.79 21.71
C LEU A 6 -7.18 19.45 20.27
N LYS A 7 -7.95 19.94 19.29
CA LYS A 7 -7.61 19.84 17.87
C LYS A 7 -6.36 20.66 17.53
N ALA A 8 -6.26 21.88 18.03
CA ALA A 8 -5.09 22.74 17.83
C ALA A 8 -3.81 22.14 18.45
N ASP A 9 -3.90 21.53 19.63
CA ASP A 9 -2.76 20.88 20.29
C ASP A 9 -2.29 19.62 19.54
N LYS A 10 -3.24 18.81 19.03
CA LYS A 10 -2.91 17.66 18.16
C LYS A 10 -2.31 18.10 16.82
N GLU A 11 -2.86 19.15 16.22
CA GLU A 11 -2.32 19.72 14.98
C GLU A 11 -0.92 20.31 15.20
N ALA A 12 -0.65 20.92 16.35
CA ALA A 12 0.68 21.43 16.69
C ALA A 12 1.70 20.31 16.90
N PHE A 13 1.31 19.22 17.59
CA PHE A 13 2.16 18.04 17.78
C PHE A 13 2.51 17.36 16.45
N VAL A 14 1.50 17.09 15.60
CA VAL A 14 1.70 16.50 14.28
C VAL A 14 2.56 17.41 13.40
N ARG A 15 2.32 18.73 13.44
CA ARG A 15 3.13 19.70 12.70
C ARG A 15 4.60 19.70 13.13
N GLY A 16 4.88 19.59 14.43
CA GLY A 16 6.25 19.49 14.94
C GLY A 16 7.00 18.25 14.46
N ILE A 17 6.32 17.10 14.39
CA ILE A 17 6.90 15.87 13.82
C ILE A 17 7.11 16.03 12.30
N CYS A 18 6.14 16.60 11.59
CA CYS A 18 6.27 16.87 10.15
C CYS A 18 7.42 17.82 9.83
N GLU A 19 7.66 18.86 10.64
CA GLU A 19 8.78 19.81 10.51
C GLU A 19 10.15 19.14 10.73
N GLN A 20 10.25 18.26 11.73
CA GLN A 20 11.46 17.46 11.95
C GLN A 20 11.74 16.53 10.76
N VAL A 21 10.71 15.87 10.24
CA VAL A 21 10.83 15.00 9.07
C VAL A 21 11.19 15.79 7.80
N THR A 22 10.60 16.97 7.59
CA THR A 22 10.91 17.81 6.42
C THR A 22 12.32 18.37 6.45
N HIS A 23 12.87 18.74 7.61
CA HIS A 23 14.26 19.18 7.71
C HIS A 23 15.28 18.10 7.33
N HIS A 24 14.94 16.82 7.49
CA HIS A 24 15.82 15.70 7.20
C HIS A 24 15.61 15.05 5.83
N LEU A 25 14.45 15.25 5.20
CA LEU A 25 14.17 14.80 3.83
C LEU A 25 15.11 15.41 2.78
N TRP A 26 15.75 16.55 3.08
CA TRP A 26 16.77 17.18 2.22
C TRP A 26 18.13 16.47 2.22
N PHE A 27 18.36 15.52 3.13
CA PHE A 27 19.66 14.85 3.30
C PHE A 27 19.66 13.35 2.91
N SER A 28 18.63 12.87 2.20
CA SER A 28 18.51 11.48 1.74
C SER A 28 18.66 10.41 2.84
N ASP A 29 18.42 10.76 4.10
CA ASP A 29 18.37 9.79 5.21
C ASP A 29 16.90 9.46 5.51
N PRO A 30 16.45 8.21 5.29
CA PRO A 30 15.08 7.81 5.61
C PRO A 30 14.85 7.53 7.10
N CYS A 31 15.90 7.45 7.93
CA CYS A 31 15.78 7.11 9.36
C CYS A 31 14.86 8.07 10.14
N PRO A 32 14.85 9.39 9.90
CA PRO A 32 13.96 10.31 10.61
C PRO A 32 12.49 10.16 10.21
N VAL A 33 12.20 9.77 8.97
CA VAL A 33 10.83 9.46 8.50
C VAL A 33 10.30 8.24 9.24
N TYR A 34 11.09 7.17 9.33
CA TYR A 34 10.71 5.98 10.08
C TYR A 34 10.58 6.24 11.57
N ARG A 35 11.46 7.07 12.15
CA ARG A 35 11.39 7.46 13.57
C ARG A 35 10.17 8.32 13.87
N GLY A 36 9.80 9.26 13.00
CA GLY A 36 8.57 10.06 13.13
C GLY A 36 7.29 9.23 13.00
N ILE A 37 7.28 8.24 12.10
CA ILE A 37 6.17 7.28 11.97
C ILE A 37 6.11 6.35 13.19
N GLU A 38 7.26 5.93 13.73
CA GLU A 38 7.36 5.14 14.95
C GLU A 38 6.92 5.94 16.18
N GLU A 39 7.23 7.24 16.27
CA GLU A 39 6.74 8.12 17.34
C GLU A 39 5.22 8.37 17.27
N LEU A 40 4.63 8.37 16.07
CA LEU A 40 3.19 8.43 15.86
C LEU A 40 2.48 7.08 16.17
N ASN A 41 3.17 5.94 16.01
CA ASN A 41 2.60 4.60 16.14
C ASN A 41 2.95 3.88 17.46
N THR A 42 3.96 4.34 18.21
CA THR A 42 4.33 3.73 19.49
C THR A 42 3.33 4.13 20.57
N SER A 43 2.57 3.14 21.05
CA SER A 43 1.68 3.29 22.23
C SER A 43 2.46 3.65 23.51
N GLU A 44 3.79 3.54 23.48
CA GLU A 44 4.70 3.89 24.56
C GLU A 44 4.88 5.42 24.75
N SER A 45 4.51 6.23 23.75
CA SER A 45 4.53 7.70 23.87
C SER A 45 3.34 8.25 24.67
N VAL A 46 2.28 7.45 24.87
CA VAL A 46 1.17 7.79 25.80
C VAL A 46 1.67 7.88 27.25
N ALA A 47 2.77 7.20 27.58
CA ALA A 47 3.40 7.27 28.90
C ALA A 47 4.36 8.47 29.07
N ARG A 48 4.74 9.18 27.99
CA ARG A 48 5.48 10.45 28.09
C ARG A 48 4.52 11.64 28.04
N ARG A 49 3.84 11.84 29.17
CA ARG A 49 3.20 13.09 29.63
C ARG A 49 2.64 13.98 28.52
N VAL A 50 1.50 13.60 27.94
CA VAL A 50 0.67 14.57 27.23
C VAL A 50 -0.07 15.38 28.29
N ALA A 51 0.50 16.54 28.62
CA ALA A 51 -0.12 17.55 29.46
C ALA A 51 -1.41 18.07 28.80
N VAL A 52 -2.56 17.44 29.07
CA VAL A 52 -3.86 17.88 28.53
C VAL A 52 -4.35 19.07 29.35
N ARG A 53 -4.51 20.24 28.74
CA ARG A 53 -5.02 21.43 29.45
C ARG A 53 -6.55 21.41 29.53
N ALA A 54 -7.07 21.77 30.70
CA ALA A 54 -8.47 22.06 30.92
C ALA A 54 -8.87 23.38 30.23
N ASP A 55 -10.18 23.65 30.16
CA ASP A 55 -10.72 24.82 29.44
C ASP A 55 -10.34 26.16 30.11
N ASP A 56 -9.86 26.10 31.35
CA ASP A 56 -9.31 27.21 32.14
C ASP A 56 -7.78 27.37 31.97
N GLY A 57 -7.15 26.55 31.13
CA GLY A 57 -5.70 26.58 30.86
C GLY A 57 -4.86 25.76 31.84
N THR A 58 -5.47 25.14 32.85
CA THR A 58 -4.78 24.33 33.87
C THR A 58 -4.36 22.98 33.29
N VAL A 59 -3.13 22.54 33.53
CA VAL A 59 -2.66 21.25 33.04
C VAL A 59 -3.23 20.12 33.90
N LEU A 60 -4.02 19.23 33.29
CA LEU A 60 -4.55 18.04 33.95
C LEU A 60 -3.42 17.01 34.09
N MET A 61 -3.10 16.69 35.33
CA MET A 61 -2.04 15.74 35.70
C MET A 61 -2.58 14.37 36.13
N ASP A 62 -3.89 14.24 36.31
CA ASP A 62 -4.53 13.01 36.76
C ASP A 62 -5.05 12.19 35.58
N ASP A 63 -4.56 10.95 35.45
CA ASP A 63 -4.77 10.05 34.32
C ASP A 63 -6.25 9.70 34.12
N SER A 64 -7.01 9.59 35.22
CA SER A 64 -8.44 9.27 35.17
C SER A 64 -9.25 10.36 34.47
N VAL A 65 -8.95 11.62 34.78
CA VAL A 65 -9.62 12.82 34.24
C VAL A 65 -9.25 13.02 32.77
N VAL A 66 -8.01 12.74 32.39
CA VAL A 66 -7.55 12.78 31.00
C VAL A 66 -8.29 11.73 30.16
N VAL A 67 -8.43 10.49 30.65
CA VAL A 67 -9.13 9.41 29.95
C VAL A 67 -10.61 9.73 29.77
N THR A 68 -11.29 10.25 30.80
CA THR A 68 -12.70 10.66 30.69
C THR A 68 -12.90 11.80 29.68
N ARG A 69 -11.96 12.75 29.61
CA ARG A 69 -12.01 13.86 28.65
C ARG A 69 -11.80 13.39 27.21
N TRP A 70 -10.89 12.44 26.98
CA TRP A 70 -10.73 11.79 25.68
C TRP A 70 -11.96 10.98 25.28
N ALA A 71 -12.57 10.24 26.20
CA ALA A 71 -13.78 9.47 25.94
C ALA A 71 -14.92 10.36 25.42
N GLY A 72 -15.16 11.50 26.07
CA GLY A 72 -16.18 12.46 25.63
C GLY A 72 -15.89 13.09 24.25
N TYR A 73 -14.62 13.31 23.91
CA TYR A 73 -14.23 13.78 22.57
C TYR A 73 -14.54 12.75 21.48
N PHE A 74 -14.22 11.48 21.72
CA PHE A 74 -14.50 10.41 20.76
C PHE A 74 -15.99 10.13 20.59
N GLU A 75 -16.78 10.26 21.65
CA GLU A 75 -18.24 10.15 21.58
C GLU A 75 -18.87 11.30 20.78
N GLN A 76 -18.32 12.52 20.87
CA GLN A 76 -18.76 13.66 20.05
C GLN A 76 -18.38 13.50 18.57
N LEU A 77 -17.22 12.92 18.27
CA LEU A 77 -16.80 12.59 16.91
C LEU A 77 -17.65 11.47 16.29
N PHE A 78 -18.01 10.47 17.09
CA PHE A 78 -18.85 9.36 16.65
C PHE A 78 -20.26 9.80 16.28
N ASN A 79 -20.79 10.81 16.98
CA ASN A 79 -22.13 11.36 16.77
C ASN A 79 -22.18 12.53 15.77
N ALA A 80 -21.04 12.99 15.24
CA ALA A 80 -21.01 14.06 14.27
C ALA A 80 -21.25 13.50 12.85
N ASP A 81 -22.31 13.97 12.18
CA ASP A 81 -22.53 13.67 10.76
C ASP A 81 -21.39 14.24 9.91
N PRO A 82 -20.99 13.55 8.81
CA PRO A 82 -20.01 14.07 7.89
C PRO A 82 -20.49 15.42 7.32
N PRO A 83 -19.59 16.39 7.07
CA PRO A 83 -19.98 17.71 6.60
C PRO A 83 -20.51 17.65 5.16
N ALA A 84 -21.78 17.30 4.98
CA ALA A 84 -22.52 17.58 3.76
C ALA A 84 -22.85 19.07 3.77
N ARG A 85 -22.03 19.88 3.08
CA ARG A 85 -22.46 21.23 2.71
C ARG A 85 -23.55 21.10 1.66
N THR A 86 -24.80 21.24 2.07
CA THR A 86 -25.89 21.60 1.18
C THR A 86 -25.58 22.98 0.60
N LEU A 87 -25.23 23.02 -0.68
CA LEU A 87 -25.23 24.27 -1.45
C LEU A 87 -26.68 24.52 -1.88
N ASP A 88 -27.32 25.43 -1.17
CA ASP A 88 -28.62 25.98 -1.54
C ASP A 88 -28.44 26.87 -2.78
N ILE A 89 -28.74 26.33 -3.96
CA ILE A 89 -28.80 27.08 -5.22
C ILE A 89 -30.25 27.49 -5.44
N SER A 90 -30.78 28.33 -4.56
CA SER A 90 -32.04 29.05 -4.77
C SER A 90 -31.72 30.44 -5.34
N GLY A 91 -31.40 30.49 -6.63
CA GLY A 91 -31.16 31.76 -7.30
C GLY A 91 -30.50 31.67 -8.67
N SER A 92 -31.08 30.92 -9.60
CA SER A 92 -30.82 31.20 -11.02
C SER A 92 -32.09 30.94 -11.81
N THR A 93 -32.75 32.03 -12.20
CA THR A 93 -33.86 32.05 -13.13
C THR A 93 -33.43 31.43 -14.45
N VAL A 94 -34.14 30.36 -14.84
CA VAL A 94 -34.08 29.78 -16.19
C VAL A 94 -34.40 30.88 -17.20
N LEU A 95 -33.40 31.28 -17.98
CA LEU A 95 -33.63 32.06 -19.20
C LEU A 95 -33.81 31.09 -20.36
N GLU A 96 -35.00 31.23 -20.95
CA GLU A 96 -35.51 30.53 -22.12
C GLU A 96 -34.62 30.78 -23.35
N ALA A 97 -34.37 29.72 -24.12
CA ALA A 97 -33.49 29.78 -25.28
C ALA A 97 -34.13 30.50 -26.47
N ASP A 98 -33.43 31.49 -27.03
CA ASP A 98 -33.82 32.12 -28.30
C ASP A 98 -33.65 31.15 -29.49
N PRO A 99 -34.52 31.26 -30.52
CA PRO A 99 -34.53 30.36 -31.67
C PRO A 99 -33.33 30.60 -32.62
N PRO A 100 -32.97 29.59 -33.44
CA PRO A 100 -31.79 29.65 -34.29
C PRO A 100 -31.97 30.62 -35.47
N ILE A 101 -31.08 31.60 -35.57
CA ILE A 101 -30.99 32.52 -36.72
C ILE A 101 -30.36 31.77 -37.90
N SER A 102 -31.17 31.48 -38.91
CA SER A 102 -30.72 30.93 -40.19
C SER A 102 -30.32 32.05 -41.16
N PHE A 103 -29.05 32.41 -41.24
CA PHE A 103 -28.56 33.26 -42.34
C PHE A 103 -27.11 32.97 -42.71
N ARG A 104 -26.88 31.93 -43.52
CA ARG A 104 -25.68 31.84 -44.38
C ARG A 104 -25.99 31.12 -45.68
N LYS A 105 -26.39 31.90 -46.70
CA LYS A 105 -26.23 31.50 -48.11
C LYS A 105 -26.27 32.70 -49.07
N LYS A 106 -25.33 33.65 -48.92
CA LYS A 106 -24.99 34.59 -50.01
C LYS A 106 -23.69 35.36 -49.81
N ILE A 107 -22.57 34.64 -49.69
CA ILE A 107 -21.24 35.26 -49.87
C ILE A 107 -20.41 34.33 -50.77
N LYS A 108 -20.79 34.27 -52.06
CA LYS A 108 -19.97 33.63 -53.10
C LYS A 108 -20.35 34.08 -54.51
N SER A 109 -20.58 35.38 -54.73
CA SER A 109 -20.83 35.89 -56.10
C SER A 109 -20.24 37.26 -56.45
N CYS A 110 -19.30 37.80 -55.67
CA CYS A 110 -18.74 39.13 -55.96
C CYS A 110 -17.21 39.12 -55.97
N ILE A 111 -16.60 38.12 -56.59
CA ILE A 111 -15.18 38.15 -57.00
C ILE A 111 -15.12 37.46 -58.37
N ASN A 112 -15.50 38.20 -59.41
CA ASN A 112 -15.20 37.93 -60.82
C ASN A 112 -15.79 39.10 -61.63
N GLY A 113 -15.00 40.15 -61.79
CA GLY A 113 -15.43 41.37 -62.48
C GLY A 113 -14.33 42.42 -62.45
N GLY A 114 -13.10 42.01 -62.72
CA GLY A 114 -11.91 42.85 -62.67
C GLY A 114 -11.10 42.76 -63.96
N GLU A 115 -11.76 42.72 -65.12
CA GLU A 115 -11.07 42.88 -66.39
C GLU A 115 -11.83 43.84 -67.31
N VAL A 116 -11.03 44.58 -68.08
CA VAL A 116 -11.40 45.46 -69.19
C VAL A 116 -11.94 46.84 -68.79
N LYS A 117 -11.05 47.84 -68.86
CA LYS A 117 -11.22 49.10 -69.64
C LYS A 117 -10.12 50.13 -69.31
N ALA A 118 -8.85 49.80 -69.55
CA ALA A 118 -7.79 50.81 -69.62
C ALA A 118 -7.75 51.52 -70.99
N SER A 119 -8.29 50.91 -72.06
CA SER A 119 -8.10 51.41 -73.43
C SER A 119 -9.09 52.50 -73.91
N ARG A 120 -10.02 52.97 -73.07
CA ARG A 120 -11.07 53.92 -73.51
C ARG A 120 -10.70 55.40 -73.32
N HIS A 121 -9.67 55.71 -72.53
CA HIS A 121 -9.25 57.09 -72.25
C HIS A 121 -8.26 57.65 -73.30
N GLU A 122 -7.47 56.79 -73.95
CA GLU A 122 -6.56 57.19 -75.04
C GLU A 122 -7.27 57.43 -76.37
N LEU A 123 -8.28 56.61 -76.72
CA LEU A 123 -9.03 56.75 -77.97
C LEU A 123 -9.88 58.04 -78.03
N LEU A 124 -10.48 58.45 -76.91
CA LEU A 124 -11.28 59.68 -76.84
C LEU A 124 -10.44 60.96 -76.81
N SER A 125 -9.18 60.88 -76.35
CA SER A 125 -8.26 62.03 -76.34
C SER A 125 -7.75 62.35 -77.74
N ASN A 126 -7.47 61.32 -78.55
CA ASN A 126 -6.96 61.51 -79.92
C ASN A 126 -8.05 62.01 -80.91
N GLU A 127 -9.32 61.62 -80.74
CA GLU A 127 -10.43 62.14 -81.56
C GLU A 127 -10.77 63.62 -81.26
N LEU A 128 -10.60 64.08 -80.01
CA LEU A 128 -10.86 65.46 -79.63
C LEU A 128 -9.79 66.42 -80.16
N VAL A 129 -8.51 66.02 -80.14
CA VAL A 129 -7.39 66.81 -80.67
C VAL A 129 -7.50 67.00 -82.20
N ASN A 130 -7.99 65.99 -82.92
CA ASN A 130 -8.18 66.08 -84.37
C ASN A 130 -9.37 66.99 -84.77
N LYS A 131 -10.44 67.08 -83.96
CA LYS A 131 -11.54 68.04 -84.18
C LYS A 131 -11.15 69.50 -83.90
N GLU A 132 -10.23 69.75 -82.97
CA GLU A 132 -9.77 71.12 -82.65
C GLU A 132 -8.88 71.76 -83.72
N LYS A 133 -8.19 70.95 -84.55
CA LYS A 133 -7.38 71.45 -85.68
C LYS A 133 -8.25 71.95 -86.84
N GLY A 134 -9.46 71.41 -87.00
CA GLY A 134 -10.43 71.85 -88.03
C GLY A 134 -11.11 73.19 -87.72
N GLU A 135 -11.47 73.45 -86.45
CA GLU A 135 -12.20 74.67 -86.05
C GLU A 135 -11.33 75.96 -86.11
N LYS A 136 -9.99 75.85 -86.16
CA LYS A 136 -9.08 77.01 -86.28
C LYS A 136 -8.91 77.54 -87.71
N GLY A 137 -9.32 76.78 -88.73
CA GLY A 137 -9.17 77.15 -90.15
C GLY A 137 -10.13 78.25 -90.65
N ASP A 138 -11.30 78.39 -90.02
CA ASP A 138 -12.41 79.22 -90.52
C ASP A 138 -12.40 80.70 -90.07
N ILE A 139 -11.33 81.15 -89.41
CA ILE A 139 -11.25 82.51 -88.83
C ILE A 139 -10.55 83.50 -89.78
N LYS A 140 -9.93 83.04 -90.88
CA LYS A 140 -9.04 83.88 -91.71
C LYS A 140 -9.73 84.90 -92.65
N ASN A 141 -11.04 84.81 -92.93
CA ASN A 141 -11.72 85.69 -93.91
C ASN A 141 -13.10 86.25 -93.46
N VAL A 142 -13.21 86.91 -92.30
CA VAL A 142 -14.47 87.61 -91.92
C VAL A 142 -14.19 88.89 -91.09
N THR A 143 -14.98 89.95 -91.34
CA THR A 143 -14.95 91.27 -90.68
C THR A 143 -14.88 91.18 -89.14
N GLY A 144 -14.06 92.03 -88.49
CA GLY A 144 -13.66 91.91 -87.08
C GLY A 144 -14.78 91.68 -86.05
N LYS A 145 -15.97 92.26 -86.23
CA LYS A 145 -17.12 92.04 -85.33
C LYS A 145 -17.71 90.62 -85.42
N SER A 146 -17.68 90.00 -86.60
CA SER A 146 -18.18 88.64 -86.81
C SER A 146 -17.18 87.57 -86.33
N ALA A 147 -15.88 87.84 -86.46
CA ALA A 147 -14.83 86.98 -85.91
C ALA A 147 -14.89 86.91 -84.37
N VAL A 148 -15.13 88.04 -83.71
CA VAL A 148 -15.32 88.10 -82.24
C VAL A 148 -16.55 87.29 -81.81
N GLN A 149 -17.70 87.42 -82.48
CA GLN A 149 -18.89 86.61 -82.17
C GLN A 149 -18.69 85.11 -82.40
N LYS A 150 -17.91 84.71 -83.41
CA LYS A 150 -17.56 83.29 -83.63
C LYS A 150 -16.63 82.78 -82.53
N LEU A 151 -15.64 83.57 -82.11
CA LEU A 151 -14.76 83.24 -80.99
C LEU A 151 -15.52 83.16 -79.67
N GLU A 152 -16.45 84.09 -79.39
CA GLU A 152 -17.32 84.03 -78.21
C GLU A 152 -18.16 82.76 -78.19
N LYS A 153 -18.76 82.35 -79.32
CA LYS A 153 -19.49 81.07 -79.42
C LYS A 153 -18.59 79.86 -79.17
N LEU A 154 -17.36 79.87 -79.68
CA LEU A 154 -16.39 78.80 -79.46
C LEU A 154 -15.92 78.75 -78.00
N VAL A 155 -15.64 79.90 -77.39
CA VAL A 155 -15.27 80.03 -75.98
C VAL A 155 -16.42 79.54 -75.10
N ASN A 156 -17.65 79.95 -75.36
CA ASN A 156 -18.84 79.48 -74.63
C ASN A 156 -19.05 77.97 -74.78
N LYS A 157 -18.83 77.40 -75.97
CA LYS A 157 -18.86 75.95 -76.21
C LYS A 157 -17.78 75.22 -75.40
N LYS A 158 -16.54 75.76 -75.33
CA LYS A 158 -15.45 75.19 -74.53
C LYS A 158 -15.70 75.31 -73.03
N ILE A 159 -16.22 76.44 -72.56
CA ILE A 159 -16.65 76.64 -71.16
C ILE A 159 -17.73 75.63 -70.80
N TRP A 160 -18.74 75.44 -71.67
CA TRP A 160 -19.78 74.43 -71.45
C TRP A 160 -19.21 72.99 -71.41
N GLN A 161 -18.30 72.65 -72.32
CA GLN A 161 -17.61 71.35 -72.32
C GLN A 161 -16.76 71.14 -71.05
N LEU A 162 -16.08 72.18 -70.57
CA LEU A 162 -15.28 72.15 -69.36
C LEU A 162 -16.17 71.99 -68.11
N ASN A 163 -17.24 72.78 -68.00
CA ASN A 163 -18.22 72.69 -66.92
C ASN A 163 -18.92 71.33 -66.89
N SER A 164 -19.26 70.77 -68.05
CA SER A 164 -19.81 69.41 -68.17
C SER A 164 -18.83 68.35 -67.66
N LYS A 165 -17.55 68.42 -68.07
CA LYS A 165 -16.50 67.52 -67.58
C LYS A 165 -16.23 67.70 -66.07
N GLN A 166 -16.25 68.92 -65.57
CA GLN A 166 -16.11 69.21 -64.14
C GLN A 166 -17.26 68.62 -63.33
N HIS A 167 -18.51 68.81 -63.77
CA HIS A 167 -19.68 68.21 -63.11
C HIS A 167 -19.58 66.67 -63.09
N VAL A 168 -19.15 66.04 -64.19
CA VAL A 168 -18.93 64.58 -64.23
C VAL A 168 -17.79 64.15 -63.29
N LYS A 169 -16.69 64.91 -63.22
CA LYS A 169 -15.57 64.64 -62.29
C LYS A 169 -16.02 64.75 -60.84
N GLU A 170 -16.76 65.80 -60.50
CA GLU A 170 -17.29 66.02 -59.15
C GLU A 170 -18.33 64.96 -58.76
N ALA A 171 -19.22 64.58 -59.68
CA ALA A 171 -20.16 63.49 -59.45
C ALA A 171 -19.44 62.16 -59.19
N ARG A 172 -18.38 61.85 -59.96
CA ARG A 172 -17.53 60.67 -59.71
C ARG A 172 -16.78 60.76 -58.39
N LYS A 173 -16.26 61.94 -58.02
CA LYS A 173 -15.58 62.16 -56.73
C LYS A 173 -16.55 61.96 -55.56
N ARG A 174 -17.76 62.53 -55.64
CA ARG A 174 -18.83 62.32 -54.66
C ARG A 174 -19.18 60.84 -54.52
N ARG A 175 -19.33 60.13 -55.65
CA ARG A 175 -19.60 58.68 -55.62
C ARG A 175 -18.46 57.86 -55.02
N LEU A 176 -17.20 58.24 -55.27
CA LEU A 176 -16.04 57.58 -54.67
C LEU A 176 -15.99 57.80 -53.16
N GLU A 177 -16.29 59.01 -52.69
CA GLU A 177 -16.33 59.33 -51.27
C GLU A 177 -17.45 58.57 -50.55
N GLU A 178 -18.63 58.49 -51.16
CA GLU A 178 -19.74 57.67 -50.67
C GLU A 178 -19.35 56.19 -50.58
N LEU A 179 -18.66 55.65 -51.60
CA LEU A 179 -18.19 54.26 -51.58
C LEU A 179 -17.14 54.02 -50.49
N LYS A 180 -16.22 54.98 -50.28
CA LYS A 180 -15.22 54.91 -49.20
C LYS A 180 -15.89 54.95 -47.84
N GLN A 181 -16.88 55.82 -47.65
CA GLN A 181 -17.64 55.90 -46.42
C GLN A 181 -18.40 54.59 -46.15
N GLN A 182 -19.06 54.03 -47.15
CA GLN A 182 -19.73 52.72 -47.05
C GLN A 182 -18.74 51.61 -46.71
N HIS A 183 -17.58 51.58 -47.35
CA HIS A 183 -16.55 50.58 -47.06
C HIS A 183 -15.99 50.73 -45.63
N SER A 184 -15.73 51.96 -45.18
CA SER A 184 -15.28 52.22 -43.80
C SER A 184 -16.34 51.82 -42.78
N SER A 185 -17.61 52.07 -43.05
CA SER A 185 -18.72 51.64 -42.21
C SER A 185 -18.84 50.12 -42.16
N HIS A 186 -18.65 49.44 -43.29
CA HIS A 186 -18.72 47.98 -43.35
C HIS A 186 -17.55 47.31 -42.60
N ILE A 187 -16.32 47.84 -42.76
CA ILE A 187 -15.15 47.38 -41.99
C ILE A 187 -15.43 47.52 -40.49
N HIS A 188 -15.99 48.65 -40.06
CA HIS A 188 -16.27 48.87 -38.66
C HIS A 188 -17.32 47.89 -38.11
N VAL A 189 -18.41 47.64 -38.85
CA VAL A 189 -19.42 46.64 -38.46
C VAL A 189 -18.80 45.25 -38.36
N VAL A 190 -18.02 44.83 -39.35
CA VAL A 190 -17.35 43.51 -39.34
C VAL A 190 -16.39 43.38 -38.15
N GLN A 191 -15.63 44.43 -37.82
CA GLN A 191 -14.77 44.45 -36.64
C GLN A 191 -15.57 44.31 -35.35
N THR A 192 -16.65 45.07 -35.18
CA THR A 192 -17.49 44.97 -33.98
C THR A 192 -18.15 43.60 -33.82
N GLU A 193 -18.61 42.98 -34.91
CA GLU A 193 -19.17 41.63 -34.88
C GLU A 193 -18.11 40.59 -34.53
N GLN A 194 -16.88 40.75 -35.04
CA GLN A 194 -15.76 39.85 -34.75
C GLN A 194 -15.30 39.97 -33.29
N ASP A 195 -15.30 41.18 -32.72
CA ASP A 195 -14.97 41.41 -31.30
C ASP A 195 -16.03 40.78 -30.37
N LEU A 196 -17.32 40.94 -30.70
CA LEU A 196 -18.42 40.33 -29.96
C LEU A 196 -18.37 38.79 -30.03
N CYS A 197 -18.12 38.23 -31.22
CA CYS A 197 -17.95 36.79 -31.42
C CYS A 197 -16.78 36.25 -30.57
N SER A 198 -15.63 36.94 -30.60
CA SER A 198 -14.46 36.58 -29.81
C SER A 198 -14.71 36.65 -28.30
N GLN A 199 -15.48 37.66 -27.86
CA GLN A 199 -15.86 37.81 -26.45
C GLN A 199 -16.80 36.70 -25.99
N GLU A 200 -17.76 36.30 -26.83
CA GLU A 200 -18.68 35.20 -26.53
C GLU A 200 -17.97 33.84 -26.50
N GLU A 201 -17.07 33.58 -27.45
CA GLU A 201 -16.20 32.40 -27.44
C GLU A 201 -15.30 32.35 -26.19
N HIS A 202 -14.84 33.50 -25.71
CA HIS A 202 -14.07 33.58 -24.47
C HIS A 202 -14.94 33.25 -23.25
N LYS A 203 -16.15 33.80 -23.15
CA LYS A 203 -17.10 33.47 -22.07
C LYS A 203 -17.47 31.99 -22.07
N GLN A 204 -17.74 31.41 -23.25
CA GLN A 204 -18.02 29.99 -23.40
C GLN A 204 -16.85 29.12 -22.89
N ARG A 205 -15.61 29.47 -23.25
CA ARG A 205 -14.43 28.76 -22.74
C ARG A 205 -14.27 28.86 -21.22
N VAL A 206 -14.50 30.03 -20.64
CA VAL A 206 -14.43 30.21 -19.18
C VAL A 206 -15.52 29.42 -18.46
N LEU A 207 -16.76 29.47 -18.97
CA LEU A 207 -17.86 28.69 -18.41
C LEU A 207 -17.62 27.19 -18.52
N GLN A 208 -17.08 26.72 -19.65
CA GLN A 208 -16.71 25.32 -19.84
C GLN A 208 -15.60 24.90 -18.88
N SER A 209 -14.53 25.70 -18.74
CA SER A 209 -13.46 25.41 -17.79
C SER A 209 -13.96 25.39 -16.34
N SER A 210 -14.86 26.29 -15.96
CA SER A 210 -15.48 26.30 -14.62
C SER A 210 -16.40 25.08 -14.41
N LEU A 211 -17.08 24.60 -15.44
CA LEU A 211 -17.91 23.40 -15.37
C LEU A 211 -17.05 22.14 -15.21
N GLU A 212 -15.99 22.02 -16.01
CA GLU A 212 -15.00 20.93 -15.90
C GLU A 212 -14.37 20.92 -14.50
N GLU A 213 -13.99 22.08 -13.95
CA GLU A 213 -13.49 22.19 -12.58
C GLU A 213 -14.51 21.74 -11.53
N ALA A 214 -15.80 22.11 -11.70
CA ALA A 214 -16.86 21.67 -10.80
C ALA A 214 -17.12 20.15 -10.89
N GLN A 215 -17.04 19.58 -12.10
CA GLN A 215 -17.17 18.13 -12.32
C GLN A 215 -16.03 17.37 -11.67
N MET A 216 -14.78 17.80 -11.87
CA MET A 216 -13.61 17.19 -11.21
C MET A 216 -13.77 17.22 -9.69
N LYS A 217 -14.19 18.35 -9.10
CA LYS A 217 -14.45 18.45 -7.66
C LYS A 217 -15.57 17.53 -7.19
N TYR A 218 -16.62 17.34 -7.99
CA TYR A 218 -17.71 16.43 -7.69
C TYR A 218 -17.23 14.97 -7.70
N GLU A 219 -16.48 14.56 -8.73
CA GLU A 219 -15.91 13.21 -8.83
C GLU A 219 -14.92 12.93 -7.69
N GLU A 220 -14.08 13.90 -7.32
CA GLU A 220 -13.20 13.81 -6.15
C GLU A 220 -14.00 13.65 -4.85
N ALA A 221 -15.07 14.43 -4.68
CA ALA A 221 -15.93 14.32 -3.50
C ALA A 221 -16.65 12.96 -3.43
N GLU A 222 -17.11 12.42 -4.56
CA GLU A 222 -17.70 11.09 -4.64
C GLU A 222 -16.68 10.00 -4.32
N HIS A 223 -15.47 10.11 -4.87
CA HIS A 223 -14.37 9.20 -4.59
C HIS A 223 -13.97 9.21 -3.11
N LEU A 224 -13.82 10.40 -2.51
CA LEU A 224 -13.56 10.55 -1.08
C LEU A 224 -14.69 9.96 -0.24
N THR A 225 -15.95 10.19 -0.62
CA THR A 225 -17.12 9.63 0.08
C THR A 225 -17.08 8.11 0.07
N ARG A 226 -16.75 7.49 -1.07
CA ARG A 226 -16.59 6.04 -1.18
C ARG A 226 -15.50 5.53 -0.22
N ILE A 227 -14.34 6.17 -0.20
CA ILE A 227 -13.25 5.82 0.73
C ILE A 227 -13.71 5.92 2.19
N TYR A 228 -14.41 6.99 2.56
CA TYR A 228 -14.90 7.15 3.93
C TYR A 228 -15.92 6.07 4.31
N LEU A 229 -16.79 5.66 3.38
CA LEU A 229 -17.73 4.56 3.59
C LEU A 229 -17.01 3.22 3.77
N ASP A 230 -15.99 2.96 2.97
CA ASP A 230 -15.17 1.74 3.07
C ASP A 230 -14.43 1.70 4.42
N ILE A 231 -13.78 2.81 4.82
CA ILE A 231 -13.12 2.93 6.13
C ILE A 231 -14.14 2.72 7.26
N LYS A 232 -15.32 3.34 7.15
CA LYS A 232 -16.39 3.18 8.16
C LYS A 232 -16.83 1.73 8.29
N LYS A 233 -16.99 1.02 7.16
CA LYS A 233 -17.37 -0.40 7.15
C LYS A 233 -16.29 -1.26 7.79
N GLU A 234 -15.02 -1.00 7.51
CA GLU A 234 -13.90 -1.74 8.12
C GLU A 234 -13.87 -1.51 9.63
N ILE A 235 -13.94 -0.27 10.10
CA ILE A 235 -13.98 0.05 11.53
C ILE A 235 -15.18 -0.62 12.23
N GLN A 236 -16.35 -0.64 11.59
CA GLN A 236 -17.52 -1.33 12.13
C GLN A 236 -17.30 -2.85 12.21
N GLY A 237 -16.66 -3.44 11.19
CA GLY A 237 -16.24 -4.85 11.22
C GLY A 237 -15.26 -5.13 12.36
N GLU A 238 -14.25 -4.28 12.52
CA GLU A 238 -13.29 -4.38 13.61
C GLU A 238 -13.96 -4.28 14.99
N ILE A 239 -14.87 -3.33 15.22
CA ILE A 239 -15.62 -3.19 16.48
C ILE A 239 -16.34 -4.49 16.86
N LEU A 240 -16.96 -5.16 15.90
CA LEU A 240 -17.63 -6.44 16.13
C LEU A 240 -16.63 -7.54 16.55
N THR A 241 -15.44 -7.57 15.94
CA THR A 241 -14.40 -8.57 16.26
C THR A 241 -13.63 -8.25 17.55
N PHE A 242 -13.47 -6.97 17.90
CA PHE A 242 -12.75 -6.53 19.11
C PHE A 242 -13.33 -7.15 20.37
N LYS A 243 -14.66 -7.24 20.47
CA LYS A 243 -15.32 -7.87 21.61
C LYS A 243 -14.94 -9.35 21.73
N SER A 244 -14.98 -10.11 20.64
CA SER A 244 -14.60 -11.53 20.61
C SER A 244 -13.12 -11.74 20.94
N ARG A 245 -12.23 -10.92 20.36
CA ARG A 245 -10.79 -10.95 20.67
C ARG A 245 -10.53 -10.64 22.14
N MET A 246 -11.27 -9.70 22.72
CA MET A 246 -11.15 -9.36 24.13
C MET A 246 -11.59 -10.49 25.05
N GLU A 247 -12.72 -11.13 24.76
CA GLU A 247 -13.16 -12.29 25.54
C GLU A 247 -12.19 -13.47 25.42
N THR A 248 -11.58 -13.68 24.25
CA THR A 248 -10.55 -14.70 24.05
C THR A 248 -9.31 -14.44 24.93
N ILE A 249 -8.82 -13.20 24.96
CA ILE A 249 -7.67 -12.82 25.79
C ILE A 249 -8.02 -12.92 27.28
N LYS A 250 -9.21 -12.47 27.70
CA LYS A 250 -9.67 -12.61 29.09
C LYS A 250 -9.75 -14.08 29.52
N ALA A 251 -10.30 -14.95 28.67
CA ALA A 251 -10.37 -16.38 28.94
C ALA A 251 -8.98 -17.02 29.10
N GLU A 252 -8.03 -16.64 28.24
CA GLU A 252 -6.65 -17.12 28.32
C GLU A 252 -5.94 -16.63 29.59
N VAL A 253 -6.13 -15.36 29.98
CA VAL A 253 -5.59 -14.82 31.25
C VAL A 253 -6.16 -15.58 32.44
N GLU A 254 -7.46 -15.89 32.45
CA GLU A 254 -8.08 -16.63 33.54
C GLU A 254 -7.58 -18.08 33.61
N ARG A 255 -7.42 -18.73 32.46
CA ARG A 255 -6.79 -20.05 32.35
C ARG A 255 -5.36 -20.04 32.93
N GLN A 256 -4.56 -19.03 32.60
CA GLN A 256 -3.19 -18.88 33.11
C GLN A 256 -3.16 -18.64 34.63
N LYS A 257 -4.08 -17.81 35.17
CA LYS A 257 -4.22 -17.63 36.62
C LYS A 257 -4.53 -18.94 37.33
N GLN A 258 -5.44 -19.75 36.79
CA GLN A 258 -5.75 -21.06 37.35
C GLN A 258 -4.55 -22.01 37.32
N VAL A 259 -3.76 -22.02 36.23
CA VAL A 259 -2.51 -22.79 36.15
C VAL A 259 -1.52 -22.34 37.22
N LEU A 260 -1.32 -21.03 37.41
CA LEU A 260 -0.43 -20.50 38.46
C LEU A 260 -0.91 -20.85 39.86
N ILE A 261 -2.22 -20.87 40.10
CA ILE A 261 -2.78 -21.35 41.38
C ILE A 261 -2.45 -22.82 41.57
N ARG A 262 -2.67 -23.69 40.58
CA ARG A 262 -2.33 -25.12 40.67
C ARG A 262 -0.84 -25.36 40.90
N LEU A 263 0.03 -24.66 40.18
CA LEU A 263 1.48 -24.76 40.37
C LEU A 263 1.92 -24.32 41.76
N ARG A 264 1.31 -23.27 42.33
CA ARG A 264 1.59 -22.86 43.72
C ARG A 264 1.16 -23.91 44.74
N HIS A 265 0.04 -24.60 44.52
CA HIS A 265 -0.37 -25.71 45.39
C HIS A 265 0.63 -26.87 45.29
N MET A 266 0.98 -27.29 44.07
CA MET A 266 1.98 -28.33 43.85
C MET A 266 3.35 -27.97 44.47
N GLN A 267 3.76 -26.70 44.37
CA GLN A 267 4.99 -26.22 45.02
C GLN A 267 4.92 -26.37 46.54
N LYS A 268 3.78 -26.03 47.16
CA LYS A 268 3.58 -26.22 48.61
C LYS A 268 3.66 -27.70 48.98
N ASP A 269 3.01 -28.57 48.22
CA ASP A 269 3.02 -30.02 48.47
C ASP A 269 4.44 -30.61 48.35
N VAL A 270 5.20 -30.18 47.33
CA VAL A 270 6.61 -30.56 47.16
C VAL A 270 7.48 -30.04 48.32
N CYS A 271 7.24 -28.80 48.79
CA CYS A 271 7.94 -28.27 49.96
C CYS A 271 7.64 -29.08 51.22
N LEU A 272 6.36 -29.40 51.48
CA LEU A 272 5.94 -30.21 52.62
C LEU A 272 6.58 -31.61 52.55
N SER A 273 6.51 -32.29 51.41
CA SER A 273 7.11 -33.61 51.21
C SER A 273 8.64 -33.58 51.40
N LYS A 274 9.32 -32.53 50.91
CA LYS A 274 10.75 -32.34 51.13
C LYS A 274 11.11 -32.15 52.60
N ASP A 275 10.32 -31.38 53.34
CA ASP A 275 10.56 -31.13 54.76
C ASP A 275 10.27 -32.37 55.61
N GLU A 276 9.25 -33.16 55.25
CA GLU A 276 8.99 -34.48 55.84
C GLU A 276 10.14 -35.45 55.59
N ALA A 277 10.66 -35.53 54.37
CA ALA A 277 11.80 -36.37 54.03
C ALA A 277 13.08 -35.95 54.79
N LYS A 278 13.32 -34.65 54.93
CA LYS A 278 14.44 -34.13 55.75
C LYS A 278 14.27 -34.48 57.23
N ALA A 279 13.06 -34.33 57.78
CA ALA A 279 12.78 -34.68 59.17
C ALA A 279 12.96 -36.19 59.42
N ALA A 280 12.48 -37.03 58.50
CA ALA A 280 12.70 -38.49 58.56
C ALA A 280 14.20 -38.82 58.52
N LEU A 281 14.97 -38.19 57.62
CA LEU A 281 16.41 -38.37 57.53
C LEU A 281 17.12 -37.97 58.83
N GLN A 282 16.74 -36.85 59.45
CA GLN A 282 17.29 -36.43 60.75
C GLN A 282 16.98 -37.45 61.85
N ARG A 283 15.75 -37.97 61.93
CA ARG A 283 15.37 -39.04 62.88
C ARG A 283 16.22 -40.29 62.68
N HIS A 284 16.44 -40.72 61.43
CA HIS A 284 17.28 -41.87 61.12
C HIS A 284 18.75 -41.64 61.50
N LYS A 285 19.30 -40.45 61.26
CA LYS A 285 20.66 -40.08 61.69
C LYS A 285 20.83 -40.19 63.20
N LEU A 286 19.91 -39.59 63.98
CA LEU A 286 19.95 -39.66 65.44
C LEU A 286 19.81 -41.11 65.96
N LEU A 287 18.94 -41.91 65.35
CA LEU A 287 18.81 -43.33 65.70
C LEU A 287 20.09 -44.13 65.37
N ALA A 288 20.72 -43.84 64.23
CA ALA A 288 21.97 -44.48 63.84
C ALA A 288 23.11 -44.08 64.80
N GLU A 289 23.22 -42.80 65.17
CA GLU A 289 24.18 -42.30 66.16
C GLU A 289 23.97 -42.96 67.53
N ARG A 290 22.73 -43.06 68.01
CA ARG A 290 22.40 -43.76 69.27
C ARG A 290 22.78 -45.24 69.21
N LYS A 291 22.45 -45.93 68.12
CA LYS A 291 22.83 -47.35 67.91
C LYS A 291 24.35 -47.51 67.84
N HIS A 292 25.05 -46.60 67.16
CA HIS A 292 26.50 -46.59 67.09
C HIS A 292 27.11 -46.39 68.48
N HIS A 293 26.66 -45.38 69.23
CA HIS A 293 27.12 -45.13 70.59
C HIS A 293 26.89 -46.33 71.53
N ALA A 294 25.71 -46.96 71.46
CA ALA A 294 25.43 -48.17 72.23
C ALA A 294 26.36 -49.34 71.86
N ARG A 295 26.65 -49.52 70.56
CA ARG A 295 27.63 -50.51 70.08
C ARG A 295 29.03 -50.21 70.58
N GLU A 296 29.46 -48.95 70.57
CA GLU A 296 30.78 -48.55 71.07
C GLU A 296 30.90 -48.77 72.59
N ILE A 297 29.86 -48.47 73.37
CA ILE A 297 29.82 -48.82 74.81
C ILE A 297 29.95 -50.34 75.00
N LEU A 298 29.20 -51.12 74.23
CA LEU A 298 29.23 -52.58 74.33
C LEU A 298 30.60 -53.15 73.93
N LYS A 299 31.20 -52.66 72.84
CA LYS A 299 32.56 -53.00 72.42
C LYS A 299 33.57 -52.65 73.50
N ALA A 300 33.48 -51.46 74.09
CA ALA A 300 34.37 -51.05 75.18
C ALA A 300 34.23 -51.96 76.42
N LYS A 301 33.00 -52.38 76.76
CA LYS A 301 32.77 -53.37 77.83
C LYS A 301 33.43 -54.71 77.53
N TYR A 302 33.23 -55.26 76.32
CA TYR A 302 33.84 -56.53 75.92
C TYR A 302 35.36 -56.43 75.79
N ALA A 303 35.90 -55.31 75.30
CA ALA A 303 37.35 -55.07 75.24
C ALA A 303 37.96 -55.10 76.65
N LYS A 304 37.34 -54.42 77.63
CA LYS A 304 37.76 -54.48 79.04
C LYS A 304 37.67 -55.89 79.63
N GLN A 305 36.65 -56.66 79.25
CA GLN A 305 36.53 -58.05 79.70
C GLN A 305 37.58 -58.96 79.05
N ALA A 306 37.84 -58.80 77.75
CA ALA A 306 38.87 -59.53 77.03
C ALA A 306 40.29 -59.15 77.48
N GLU A 307 40.53 -57.89 77.89
CA GLU A 307 41.78 -57.45 78.52
C GLU A 307 41.98 -58.13 79.88
N LYS A 308 40.96 -58.12 80.74
CA LYS A 308 40.99 -58.89 82.01
C LYS A 308 41.18 -60.39 81.80
N GLU A 309 40.58 -60.98 80.77
CA GLU A 309 40.78 -62.39 80.43
C GLU A 309 42.13 -62.65 79.77
N ARG A 310 42.70 -61.72 79.00
CA ARG A 310 44.10 -61.78 78.53
C ARG A 310 45.06 -61.72 79.71
N ASP A 311 44.85 -60.82 80.67
CA ASP A 311 45.63 -60.76 81.91
C ASP A 311 45.53 -62.09 82.71
N ARG A 312 44.38 -62.79 82.64
CA ARG A 312 44.18 -64.12 83.24
C ARG A 312 44.81 -65.25 82.43
N LEU A 313 44.70 -65.23 81.10
CA LEU A 313 45.18 -66.26 80.18
C LEU A 313 46.68 -66.16 79.90
N ASP A 314 47.29 -64.99 80.03
CA ASP A 314 48.75 -64.85 80.10
C ASP A 314 49.32 -65.59 81.32
N SER A 315 48.48 -65.98 82.30
CA SER A 315 48.85 -66.85 83.42
C SER A 315 48.50 -68.34 83.24
N VAL A 316 47.74 -68.74 82.22
CA VAL A 316 47.29 -70.15 82.04
C VAL A 316 47.13 -70.50 80.56
N ALA A 317 47.92 -71.47 80.08
CA ALA A 317 47.95 -71.90 78.68
C ALA A 317 47.05 -73.13 78.37
N TRP A 318 46.41 -73.09 77.18
CA TRP A 318 45.86 -74.21 76.35
C TRP A 318 44.59 -74.97 76.84
N PRO A 319 43.96 -75.91 76.06
CA PRO A 319 43.53 -75.98 74.64
C PRO A 319 41.99 -76.18 74.41
N LYS A 320 41.56 -75.84 73.18
CA LYS A 320 40.61 -76.50 72.22
C LYS A 320 39.26 -77.13 72.65
N GLN A 321 38.22 -76.60 71.98
CA GLN A 321 36.93 -77.17 71.53
C GLN A 321 36.59 -78.64 71.83
N PRO A 322 35.31 -78.90 72.17
CA PRO A 322 34.61 -80.11 71.76
C PRO A 322 33.52 -79.81 70.70
N GLN A 323 33.55 -80.60 69.62
CA GLN A 323 32.42 -80.85 68.72
C GLN A 323 31.40 -81.77 69.43
N ILE A 324 30.10 -81.59 69.16
CA ILE A 324 29.08 -82.60 69.46
C ILE A 324 28.36 -82.95 68.15
N ILE A 325 28.38 -84.24 67.83
CA ILE A 325 27.87 -84.86 66.62
C ILE A 325 26.81 -85.90 67.02
N TRP A 326 25.66 -85.81 66.34
CA TRP A 326 24.65 -86.81 65.94
C TRP A 326 24.12 -87.85 66.95
N ARG A 327 22.79 -87.96 67.05
CA ARG A 327 22.14 -89.28 67.09
C ARG A 327 20.77 -89.31 66.41
N GLN A 328 20.77 -89.95 65.24
CA GLN A 328 19.63 -90.49 64.52
C GLN A 328 19.34 -91.88 65.13
N SER A 329 18.10 -92.18 65.52
CA SER A 329 17.69 -93.53 65.95
C SER A 329 16.49 -93.98 65.13
N ARG A 330 16.61 -95.18 64.57
CA ARG A 330 15.62 -95.99 63.85
C ARG A 330 14.78 -96.83 64.82
N TYR A 331 13.78 -97.52 64.23
CA TYR A 331 13.02 -98.71 64.69
C TYR A 331 11.76 -98.34 65.49
N ASP A 332 10.57 -98.91 65.34
CA ASP A 332 9.97 -99.95 64.47
C ASP A 332 8.42 -99.81 64.53
N ALA A 333 7.70 -100.35 63.55
CA ALA A 333 6.22 -100.51 63.54
C ALA A 333 5.78 -101.66 64.48
N PRO A 334 4.57 -101.61 65.10
CA PRO A 334 3.39 -102.34 64.57
C PRO A 334 2.04 -101.59 64.78
N GLU A 335 1.10 -101.61 63.83
CA GLU A 335 -0.02 -102.58 63.70
C GLU A 335 -1.02 -102.55 64.89
N GLU A 336 -2.12 -101.80 64.71
CA GLU A 336 -3.54 -102.28 64.77
C GLU A 336 -4.05 -102.47 66.22
N GLU A 337 -5.10 -101.78 66.67
CA GLU A 337 -6.49 -102.03 66.30
C GLU A 337 -7.35 -100.78 66.50
N GLU A 338 -8.30 -100.58 65.60
CA GLU A 338 -9.34 -99.54 65.61
C GLU A 338 -10.57 -100.01 66.41
N ALA A 339 -10.85 -99.37 67.54
CA ALA A 339 -12.21 -99.12 68.04
C ALA A 339 -12.29 -98.21 69.29
N GLU A 340 -11.15 -97.83 69.91
CA GLU A 340 -11.08 -96.74 70.93
C GLU A 340 -10.49 -95.42 70.38
N LYS A 341 -10.10 -95.40 69.09
CA LYS A 341 -9.33 -94.31 68.47
C LYS A 341 -10.08 -93.00 68.23
N ALA A 342 -11.39 -92.88 68.41
CA ALA A 342 -12.08 -91.60 68.19
C ALA A 342 -12.02 -90.67 69.42
N GLY A 343 -12.07 -91.24 70.64
CA GLY A 343 -11.87 -90.51 71.89
C GLY A 343 -10.40 -90.18 72.09
N ASP A 344 -9.53 -91.18 71.90
CA ASP A 344 -8.09 -91.00 72.01
C ASP A 344 -7.51 -90.16 70.86
N SER A 345 -8.07 -90.17 69.64
CA SER A 345 -7.61 -89.26 68.56
C SER A 345 -7.93 -87.80 68.86
N LEU A 346 -9.08 -87.51 69.49
CA LEU A 346 -9.41 -86.16 69.91
C LEU A 346 -8.57 -85.73 71.12
N GLU A 347 -8.36 -86.60 72.10
CA GLU A 347 -7.48 -86.36 73.26
C GLU A 347 -6.00 -86.23 72.82
N GLU A 348 -5.54 -87.04 71.86
CA GLU A 348 -4.20 -87.00 71.28
C GLU A 348 -4.04 -85.78 70.36
N ALA A 349 -5.06 -85.38 69.61
CA ALA A 349 -5.05 -84.13 68.84
C ALA A 349 -5.03 -82.91 69.76
N PHE A 350 -5.80 -82.91 70.87
CA PHE A 350 -5.72 -81.89 71.91
C PHE A 350 -4.39 -81.93 72.68
N GLY A 351 -3.81 -83.11 72.89
CA GLY A 351 -2.48 -83.29 73.46
C GLY A 351 -1.39 -82.71 72.57
N LYS A 352 -1.41 -83.03 71.28
CA LYS A 352 -0.53 -82.46 70.25
C LYS A 352 -0.74 -80.95 70.12
N LEU A 353 -1.99 -80.46 70.23
CA LEU A 353 -2.30 -79.03 70.21
C LEU A 353 -1.72 -78.33 71.44
N ARG A 354 -1.84 -78.93 72.62
CA ARG A 354 -1.29 -78.46 73.90
C ARG A 354 0.24 -78.44 73.88
N GLU A 355 0.85 -79.47 73.29
CA GLU A 355 2.30 -79.58 73.11
C GLU A 355 2.82 -78.56 72.08
N ALA A 356 2.10 -78.34 70.97
CA ALA A 356 2.45 -77.37 69.94
C ALA A 356 2.22 -75.90 70.35
N THR A 357 1.24 -75.63 71.22
CA THR A 357 0.97 -74.27 71.76
C THR A 357 1.68 -73.99 73.08
N GLY A 358 2.20 -75.01 73.78
CA GLY A 358 2.90 -74.89 75.06
C GLY A 358 2.04 -74.37 76.22
N ALA A 359 0.72 -74.29 76.05
CA ALA A 359 -0.21 -73.77 77.04
C ALA A 359 -0.73 -74.90 77.94
N THR A 360 -0.53 -74.78 79.25
CA THR A 360 -0.90 -75.82 80.24
C THR A 360 -2.41 -75.89 80.53
N ASP A 361 -3.17 -74.89 80.06
CA ASP A 361 -4.55 -74.61 80.41
C ASP A 361 -5.45 -74.66 79.16
N THR A 362 -6.56 -75.41 79.24
CA THR A 362 -7.45 -75.70 78.11
C THR A 362 -8.13 -74.45 77.57
N GLU A 363 -8.46 -73.48 78.43
CA GLU A 363 -9.05 -72.20 78.02
C GLU A 363 -8.09 -71.34 77.19
N LYS A 364 -6.79 -71.39 77.51
CA LYS A 364 -5.76 -70.64 76.76
C LYS A 364 -5.53 -71.21 75.37
N VAL A 365 -5.63 -72.54 75.21
CA VAL A 365 -5.55 -73.20 73.91
C VAL A 365 -6.73 -72.76 73.02
N VAL A 366 -7.95 -72.67 73.58
CA VAL A 366 -9.13 -72.15 72.86
C VAL A 366 -8.97 -70.68 72.48
N GLN A 367 -8.50 -69.83 73.41
CA GLN A 367 -8.24 -68.41 73.10
C GLN A 367 -7.16 -68.25 72.02
N PHE A 368 -6.08 -69.04 72.06
CA PHE A 368 -5.05 -68.99 71.04
C PHE A 368 -5.61 -69.38 69.66
N PHE A 369 -6.48 -70.38 69.59
CA PHE A 369 -7.15 -70.77 68.36
C PHE A 369 -8.09 -69.68 67.83
N ILE A 370 -8.82 -68.98 68.70
CA ILE A 370 -9.64 -67.82 68.32
C ILE A 370 -8.74 -66.70 67.79
N CYS A 371 -7.67 -66.34 68.50
CA CYS A 371 -6.72 -65.31 68.06
C CYS A 371 -6.01 -65.69 66.73
N GLN A 372 -5.68 -66.96 66.54
CA GLN A 372 -5.11 -67.48 65.30
C GLN A 372 -6.14 -67.43 64.16
N GLY A 373 -7.39 -67.77 64.43
CA GLY A 373 -8.49 -67.65 63.47
C GLY A 373 -8.75 -66.19 63.06
N ASP A 374 -8.71 -65.25 64.01
CA ASP A 374 -8.82 -63.83 63.72
C ASP A 374 -7.62 -63.30 62.91
N THR A 375 -6.41 -63.80 63.21
CA THR A 375 -5.21 -63.50 62.42
C THR A 375 -5.31 -64.06 61.01
N GLN A 376 -5.82 -65.28 60.85
CA GLN A 376 -6.06 -65.89 59.53
C GLN A 376 -7.07 -65.07 58.73
N LYS A 377 -8.22 -64.72 59.31
CA LYS A 377 -9.21 -63.85 58.66
C LYS A 377 -8.62 -62.50 58.24
N ARG A 378 -7.76 -61.92 59.08
CA ARG A 378 -7.06 -60.67 58.75
C ARG A 378 -6.09 -60.84 57.58
N LEU A 379 -5.38 -61.97 57.51
CA LEU A 379 -4.50 -62.29 56.39
C LEU A 379 -5.29 -62.57 55.10
N GLU A 380 -6.41 -63.28 55.18
CA GLU A 380 -7.32 -63.50 54.05
C GLU A 380 -7.89 -62.19 53.52
N HIS A 381 -8.28 -61.27 54.42
CA HIS A 381 -8.70 -59.92 54.05
C HIS A 381 -7.58 -59.14 53.35
N LEU A 382 -6.37 -59.14 53.92
CA LEU A 382 -5.22 -58.47 53.30
C LEU A 382 -4.83 -59.11 51.95
N ALA A 383 -4.96 -60.42 51.80
CA ALA A 383 -4.75 -61.12 50.54
C ALA A 383 -5.78 -60.68 49.49
N ALA A 384 -7.07 -60.62 49.86
CA ALA A 384 -8.13 -60.13 48.99
C ALA A 384 -7.94 -58.66 48.60
N GLU A 385 -7.56 -57.79 49.54
CA GLU A 385 -7.23 -56.38 49.25
C GLU A 385 -6.04 -56.26 48.30
N ASN A 386 -4.97 -57.04 48.52
CA ASN A 386 -3.82 -57.06 47.61
C ASN A 386 -4.20 -57.57 46.22
N ASP A 387 -5.05 -58.60 46.12
CA ASP A 387 -5.53 -59.13 44.85
C ASP A 387 -6.37 -58.10 44.08
N MET A 388 -7.23 -57.35 44.79
CA MET A 388 -7.97 -56.23 44.20
C MET A 388 -7.04 -55.13 43.67
N VAL A 389 -6.05 -54.71 44.48
CA VAL A 389 -5.07 -53.70 44.06
C VAL A 389 -4.25 -54.19 42.87
N LEU A 390 -3.86 -55.47 42.85
CA LEU A 390 -3.15 -56.07 41.71
C LEU A 390 -4.00 -56.09 40.44
N GLN A 391 -5.31 -56.34 40.54
CA GLN A 391 -6.22 -56.25 39.40
C GLN A 391 -6.33 -54.82 38.88
N CYS A 392 -6.54 -53.84 39.77
CA CYS A 392 -6.59 -52.43 39.37
C CYS A 392 -5.29 -51.98 38.68
N LEU A 393 -4.11 -52.35 39.23
CA LEU A 393 -2.82 -52.02 38.62
C LEU A 393 -2.62 -52.72 37.27
N LYS A 394 -3.12 -53.93 37.07
CA LYS A 394 -3.09 -54.62 35.76
C LYS A 394 -3.97 -53.91 34.74
N GLU A 395 -5.15 -53.45 35.14
CA GLU A 395 -6.05 -52.68 34.26
C GLU A 395 -5.42 -51.33 33.89
N GLU A 396 -4.83 -50.61 34.84
CA GLU A 396 -4.10 -49.37 34.58
C GLU A 396 -2.90 -49.59 33.66
N GLN A 397 -2.14 -50.67 33.88
CA GLN A 397 -1.04 -51.05 32.99
C GLN A 397 -1.54 -51.31 31.56
N ASN A 398 -2.68 -51.98 31.40
CA ASN A 398 -3.26 -52.25 30.08
C ASN A 398 -3.76 -50.95 29.42
N LYS A 399 -4.45 -50.07 30.15
CA LYS A 399 -4.87 -48.75 29.65
C LYS A 399 -3.68 -47.93 29.16
N LEU A 400 -2.61 -47.85 29.96
CA LEU A 400 -1.39 -47.13 29.58
C LEU A 400 -0.69 -47.76 28.37
N LYS A 401 -0.72 -49.10 28.23
CA LYS A 401 -0.21 -49.79 27.03
C LYS A 401 -1.02 -49.44 25.79
N ASP A 402 -2.35 -49.36 25.91
CA ASP A 402 -3.24 -49.02 24.80
C ASP A 402 -3.06 -47.57 24.37
N GLU A 403 -2.94 -46.63 25.31
CA GLU A 403 -2.61 -45.22 25.03
C GLU A 403 -1.24 -45.10 24.36
N LEU A 404 -0.23 -45.84 24.84
CA LEU A 404 1.09 -45.86 24.22
C LEU A 404 1.04 -46.40 22.79
N ASN A 405 0.27 -47.46 22.55
CA ASN A 405 0.08 -48.01 21.20
C ASN A 405 -0.64 -47.00 20.31
N GLN A 406 -1.69 -46.35 20.81
CA GLN A 406 -2.39 -45.29 20.08
C GLN A 406 -1.42 -44.18 19.70
N ILE A 407 -0.59 -43.68 20.62
CA ILE A 407 0.41 -42.64 20.32
C ILE A 407 1.46 -43.14 19.33
N LYS A 408 1.98 -44.36 19.50
CA LYS A 408 2.98 -44.94 18.59
C LYS A 408 2.47 -45.05 17.16
N TYR A 409 1.26 -45.55 16.97
CA TYR A 409 0.71 -45.83 15.65
C TYR A 409 -0.01 -44.63 15.03
N SER A 410 -0.70 -43.80 15.81
CA SER A 410 -1.38 -42.59 15.30
C SER A 410 -0.47 -41.36 15.23
N GLY A 411 0.56 -41.28 16.06
CA GLY A 411 1.53 -40.17 16.04
C GLY A 411 2.31 -40.12 14.73
N GLY A 412 2.67 -41.28 14.17
CA GLY A 412 3.31 -41.36 12.86
C GLY A 412 2.43 -40.80 11.74
N ALA A 413 1.14 -41.16 11.72
CA ALA A 413 0.18 -40.66 10.73
C ALA A 413 -0.01 -39.14 10.84
N ARG A 414 -0.09 -38.60 12.06
CA ARG A 414 -0.21 -37.15 12.29
C ARG A 414 1.04 -36.40 11.81
N ILE A 415 2.23 -36.89 12.12
CA ILE A 415 3.50 -36.29 11.67
C ILE A 415 3.61 -36.32 10.13
N ILE A 416 3.17 -37.38 9.47
CA ILE A 416 3.18 -37.48 8.00
C ILE A 416 2.23 -36.43 7.39
N GLN A 417 1.03 -36.28 7.97
CA GLN A 417 0.07 -35.27 7.53
C GLN A 417 0.60 -33.84 7.73
N GLU A 418 1.13 -33.54 8.93
CA GLU A 418 1.75 -32.25 9.24
C GLU A 418 2.93 -31.94 8.30
N LYS A 419 3.77 -32.94 7.99
CA LYS A 419 4.88 -32.78 7.03
C LYS A 419 4.38 -32.47 5.63
N LYS A 420 3.32 -33.15 5.16
CA LYS A 420 2.72 -32.90 3.85
C LYS A 420 2.16 -31.47 3.77
N GLU A 421 1.45 -31.03 4.79
CA GLU A 421 0.92 -29.66 4.86
C GLU A 421 2.04 -28.61 4.84
N ILE A 422 3.13 -28.84 5.59
CA ILE A 422 4.32 -27.98 5.53
C ILE A 422 4.92 -27.97 4.12
N GLU A 423 5.02 -29.12 3.48
CA GLU A 423 5.57 -29.22 2.11
C GLU A 423 4.69 -28.45 1.10
N ASP A 424 3.37 -28.59 1.19
CA ASP A 424 2.40 -27.85 0.38
C ASP A 424 2.53 -26.33 0.61
N PHE A 425 2.61 -25.87 1.86
CA PHE A 425 2.84 -24.45 2.17
C PHE A 425 4.19 -23.95 1.65
N THR A 426 5.25 -24.76 1.74
CA THR A 426 6.56 -24.37 1.19
C THR A 426 6.53 -24.29 -0.33
N CYS A 427 5.73 -25.14 -0.99
CA CYS A 427 5.52 -25.10 -2.43
C CYS A 427 4.77 -23.82 -2.85
N MET A 428 3.68 -23.49 -2.15
CA MET A 428 2.94 -22.25 -2.36
C MET A 428 3.81 -21.01 -2.14
N LEU A 429 4.60 -20.99 -1.06
CA LEU A 429 5.52 -19.90 -0.77
C LEU A 429 6.57 -19.72 -1.89
N LYS A 430 7.15 -20.82 -2.38
CA LYS A 430 8.10 -20.78 -3.50
C LYS A 430 7.45 -20.26 -4.79
N ALA A 431 6.21 -20.65 -5.08
CA ALA A 431 5.47 -20.16 -6.24
C ALA A 431 5.20 -18.65 -6.14
N GLU A 432 4.76 -18.18 -4.97
CA GLU A 432 4.52 -16.77 -4.70
C GLU A 432 5.79 -15.91 -4.75
N LEU A 433 6.91 -16.43 -4.23
CA LEU A 433 8.21 -15.78 -4.35
C LEU A 433 8.65 -15.62 -5.82
N LYS A 434 8.48 -16.67 -6.64
CA LYS A 434 8.77 -16.60 -8.08
C LYS A 434 7.89 -15.56 -8.77
N ARG A 435 6.58 -15.57 -8.51
CA ARG A 435 5.63 -14.60 -9.06
C ARG A 435 6.02 -13.16 -8.70
N ARG A 436 6.41 -12.92 -7.45
CA ARG A 436 6.90 -11.62 -6.98
C ARG A 436 8.20 -11.20 -7.68
N ASP A 437 9.14 -12.12 -7.85
CA ASP A 437 10.43 -11.84 -8.51
C ASP A 437 10.25 -11.53 -10.00
N GLU A 438 9.35 -12.25 -10.68
CA GLU A 438 8.95 -11.98 -12.07
C GLU A 438 8.27 -10.61 -12.20
N ALA A 439 7.31 -10.29 -11.32
CA ALA A 439 6.67 -8.98 -11.30
C ALA A 439 7.69 -7.85 -11.03
N LYS A 440 8.65 -8.06 -10.13
CA LYS A 440 9.71 -7.09 -9.85
C LYS A 440 10.65 -6.90 -11.05
N LYS A 441 11.00 -7.98 -11.76
CA LYS A 441 11.77 -7.89 -13.01
C LYS A 441 11.01 -7.14 -14.08
N TRP A 442 9.73 -7.45 -14.26
CA TRP A 442 8.87 -6.78 -15.23
C TRP A 442 8.70 -5.29 -14.94
N ALA A 443 8.50 -4.90 -13.67
CA ALA A 443 8.42 -3.50 -13.26
C ALA A 443 9.74 -2.75 -13.52
N LYS A 444 10.90 -3.37 -13.25
CA LYS A 444 12.22 -2.78 -13.57
C LYS A 444 12.40 -2.61 -15.07
N GLU A 445 12.02 -3.62 -15.86
CA GLU A 445 12.11 -3.57 -17.31
C GLU A 445 11.21 -2.46 -17.88
N LEU A 446 9.97 -2.34 -17.39
CA LEU A 446 9.05 -1.28 -17.80
C LEU A 446 9.59 0.12 -17.41
N SER A 447 10.11 0.26 -16.19
CA SER A 447 10.76 1.50 -15.76
C SER A 447 11.93 1.87 -16.67
N ASN A 448 12.83 0.92 -16.96
CA ASN A 448 13.96 1.14 -17.84
C ASN A 448 13.53 1.51 -19.27
N ARG A 449 12.50 0.88 -19.83
CA ARG A 449 11.96 1.23 -21.15
C ARG A 449 11.42 2.65 -21.18
N THR A 450 10.65 3.03 -20.17
CA THR A 450 10.10 4.39 -20.06
C THR A 450 11.23 5.41 -19.87
N LEU A 451 12.19 5.14 -18.98
CA LEU A 451 13.35 6.00 -18.76
C LEU A 451 14.21 6.15 -20.01
N ASN A 452 14.38 5.09 -20.82
CA ASN A 452 15.08 5.18 -22.10
C ASN A 452 14.34 6.06 -23.12
N LYS A 453 12.99 6.02 -23.15
CA LYS A 453 12.19 6.93 -23.97
C LYS A 453 12.36 8.38 -23.52
N VAL A 454 12.25 8.63 -22.21
CA VAL A 454 12.45 9.96 -21.62
C VAL A 454 13.86 10.47 -21.90
N ARG A 455 14.87 9.60 -21.72
CA ARG A 455 16.27 9.88 -22.08
C ARG A 455 16.40 10.34 -23.53
N ALA A 456 15.84 9.60 -24.49
CA ALA A 456 15.96 9.95 -25.90
C ALA A 456 15.31 11.32 -26.21
N VAL A 457 14.15 11.60 -25.61
CA VAL A 457 13.47 12.90 -25.73
C VAL A 457 14.33 14.02 -25.14
N LEU A 458 14.91 13.80 -23.96
CA LEU A 458 15.77 14.78 -23.29
C LEU A 458 17.09 14.98 -24.04
N GLU A 459 17.72 13.93 -24.58
CA GLU A 459 18.93 14.04 -25.42
C GLU A 459 18.63 14.88 -26.66
N THR A 460 17.49 14.64 -27.32
CA THR A 460 17.03 15.46 -28.47
C THR A 460 16.78 16.90 -28.06
N LEU A 461 16.22 17.14 -26.87
CA LEU A 461 15.97 18.49 -26.37
C LEU A 461 17.27 19.21 -26.01
N VAL A 462 18.21 18.54 -25.36
CA VAL A 462 19.55 19.07 -25.08
C VAL A 462 20.28 19.43 -26.38
N GLU A 463 20.18 18.59 -27.41
CA GLU A 463 20.76 18.87 -28.74
C GLU A 463 20.14 20.13 -29.36
N LYS A 464 18.82 20.30 -29.29
CA LYS A 464 18.13 21.53 -29.75
C LYS A 464 18.52 22.76 -28.93
N LEU A 465 18.77 22.59 -27.64
CA LEU A 465 19.12 23.66 -26.70
C LEU A 465 20.63 23.95 -26.64
N GLN A 466 21.47 23.26 -27.42
CA GLN A 466 22.94 23.35 -27.36
C GLN A 466 23.48 24.77 -27.65
N HIS A 467 22.70 25.60 -28.35
CA HIS A 467 23.08 26.94 -28.77
C HIS A 467 22.77 28.03 -27.74
N ILE A 468 22.05 27.70 -26.66
CA ILE A 468 21.72 28.63 -25.59
C ILE A 468 22.87 28.65 -24.58
N SER A 469 23.32 29.86 -24.23
CA SER A 469 24.46 30.09 -23.36
C SER A 469 24.30 29.34 -22.03
N LYS A 470 25.18 28.38 -21.76
CA LYS A 470 25.13 27.57 -20.54
C LYS A 470 25.46 28.45 -19.33
N PRO A 471 24.59 28.56 -18.31
CA PRO A 471 24.97 29.17 -17.05
C PRO A 471 26.05 28.29 -16.39
N LYS A 472 27.16 28.93 -15.96
CA LYS A 472 28.21 28.29 -15.15
C LYS A 472 27.65 27.98 -13.75
N ILE A 473 26.96 26.86 -13.59
CA ILE A 473 26.68 26.30 -12.27
C ILE A 473 27.53 25.05 -12.14
N ARG A 474 28.51 25.10 -11.24
CA ARG A 474 29.37 23.98 -10.88
C ARG A 474 28.57 23.05 -9.96
N LEU A 475 28.08 21.92 -10.47
CA LEU A 475 27.70 20.81 -9.61
C LEU A 475 28.92 19.94 -9.28
N PRO A 476 28.99 19.33 -8.08
CA PRO A 476 30.13 18.55 -7.64
C PRO A 476 30.25 17.29 -8.50
N SER A 477 31.44 17.09 -9.08
CA SER A 477 31.81 15.86 -9.76
C SER A 477 31.83 14.70 -8.76
N VAL A 478 30.74 13.92 -8.73
CA VAL A 478 30.70 12.64 -8.02
C VAL A 478 31.07 11.54 -9.01
N ARG A 479 32.13 10.81 -8.67
CA ARG A 479 32.72 9.72 -9.46
C ARG A 479 31.97 8.41 -9.27
N HIS A 480 30.74 8.31 -9.78
CA HIS A 480 30.07 7.03 -9.97
C HIS A 480 29.52 6.94 -11.39
N VAL A 481 29.54 5.74 -11.97
CA VAL A 481 28.85 5.46 -13.24
C VAL A 481 27.36 5.70 -12.98
N PRO A 482 26.73 6.73 -13.56
CA PRO A 482 25.36 7.07 -13.21
C PRO A 482 24.44 5.92 -13.60
N SER A 483 23.55 5.52 -12.70
CA SER A 483 22.43 4.66 -13.11
C SER A 483 21.59 5.37 -14.18
N LEU A 484 20.80 4.64 -14.96
CA LEU A 484 19.95 5.25 -15.99
C LEU A 484 19.02 6.33 -15.40
N GLU A 485 18.51 6.10 -14.18
CA GLU A 485 17.70 7.07 -13.43
C GLU A 485 18.48 8.35 -13.11
N GLU A 486 19.70 8.21 -12.55
CA GLU A 486 20.57 9.36 -12.23
C GLU A 486 20.94 10.15 -13.49
N TYR A 487 21.26 9.48 -14.59
CA TYR A 487 21.58 10.13 -15.85
C TYR A 487 20.40 10.92 -16.43
N VAL A 488 19.19 10.35 -16.37
CA VAL A 488 17.96 11.05 -16.81
C VAL A 488 17.67 12.25 -15.92
N LEU A 489 17.88 12.14 -14.61
CA LEU A 489 17.74 13.26 -13.66
C LEU A 489 18.73 14.39 -13.95
N ASP A 490 19.98 14.06 -14.25
CA ASP A 490 21.01 15.05 -14.63
C ASP A 490 20.63 15.75 -15.94
N LEU A 491 20.11 15.01 -16.93
CA LEU A 491 19.62 15.58 -18.19
C LEU A 491 18.43 16.50 -17.97
N LEU A 492 17.46 16.10 -17.14
CA LEU A 492 16.31 16.94 -16.76
C LEU A 492 16.77 18.25 -16.12
N SER A 493 17.69 18.17 -15.16
CA SER A 493 18.23 19.37 -14.51
C SER A 493 18.96 20.28 -15.51
N SER A 494 19.72 19.72 -16.44
CA SER A 494 20.37 20.50 -17.50
C SER A 494 19.35 21.22 -18.39
N VAL A 495 18.32 20.51 -18.84
CA VAL A 495 17.24 21.06 -19.68
C VAL A 495 16.48 22.15 -18.94
N GLU A 496 16.10 21.91 -17.69
CA GLU A 496 15.38 22.88 -16.85
C GLU A 496 16.16 24.18 -16.73
N ASN A 497 17.46 24.10 -16.39
CA ASN A 497 18.30 25.29 -16.29
C ASN A 497 18.41 26.05 -17.63
N GLN A 498 18.49 25.36 -18.76
CA GLN A 498 18.51 25.99 -20.08
C GLN A 498 17.17 26.66 -20.43
N LEU A 499 16.04 26.00 -20.15
CA LEU A 499 14.71 26.56 -20.36
C LEU A 499 14.46 27.78 -19.48
N MET A 500 14.94 27.78 -18.23
CA MET A 500 14.86 28.93 -17.34
C MET A 500 15.61 30.14 -17.89
N VAL A 501 16.78 29.94 -18.50
CA VAL A 501 17.52 31.04 -19.17
C VAL A 501 16.71 31.60 -20.35
N ILE A 502 16.11 30.74 -21.18
CA ILE A 502 15.22 31.20 -22.27
C ILE A 502 14.05 31.99 -21.69
N MET A 503 13.38 31.48 -20.66
CA MET A 503 12.23 32.15 -20.06
C MET A 503 12.59 33.54 -19.54
N GLU A 504 13.77 33.72 -18.97
CA GLU A 504 14.27 35.03 -18.54
C GLU A 504 14.65 35.93 -19.73
N GLU A 505 15.31 35.40 -20.76
CA GLU A 505 15.67 36.16 -21.97
C GLU A 505 14.44 36.66 -22.76
N PHE A 506 13.32 35.94 -22.68
CA PHE A 506 12.04 36.31 -23.30
C PHE A 506 11.11 37.09 -22.36
N ARG A 507 11.49 37.26 -21.09
CA ARG A 507 10.70 37.99 -20.10
C ARG A 507 10.57 39.47 -20.52
N GLY A 508 9.35 39.89 -20.85
CA GLY A 508 9.05 41.28 -21.23
C GLY A 508 9.28 41.61 -22.71
N LYS A 509 9.57 40.64 -23.57
CA LYS A 509 9.62 40.85 -25.03
C LYS A 509 8.32 40.36 -25.70
N ASP A 510 7.85 41.08 -26.72
CA ASP A 510 6.67 40.68 -27.49
C ASP A 510 7.02 39.52 -28.45
N LEU A 511 6.50 38.33 -28.15
CA LEU A 511 6.72 37.12 -28.93
C LEU A 511 6.25 37.27 -30.37
N ALA A 512 5.19 38.05 -30.63
CA ALA A 512 4.67 38.28 -31.98
C ALA A 512 5.64 39.13 -32.83
N ALA A 513 6.29 40.11 -32.20
CA ALA A 513 7.31 40.95 -32.85
C ALA A 513 8.58 40.14 -33.18
N ILE A 514 9.06 39.31 -32.26
CA ILE A 514 10.24 38.45 -32.48
C ILE A 514 9.95 37.39 -33.55
N GLN A 515 8.77 36.77 -33.53
CA GLN A 515 8.39 35.76 -34.53
C GLN A 515 8.24 36.38 -35.93
N LYS A 516 7.83 37.65 -36.00
CA LYS A 516 7.80 38.42 -37.25
C LYS A 516 9.22 38.76 -37.73
N GLU A 517 10.10 39.20 -36.84
CA GLU A 517 11.51 39.48 -37.14
C GLU A 517 12.24 38.21 -37.62
N MET A 518 12.03 37.05 -36.97
CA MET A 518 12.56 35.76 -37.44
C MET A 518 12.05 35.39 -38.84
N LYS A 519 10.76 35.63 -39.14
CA LYS A 519 10.19 35.37 -40.47
C LYS A 519 10.77 36.31 -41.53
N ASP A 520 11.05 37.55 -41.16
CA ASP A 520 11.65 38.54 -42.06
C ASP A 520 13.15 38.24 -42.27
N SER A 521 13.91 37.87 -41.24
CA SER A 521 15.28 37.35 -41.40
C SER A 521 15.36 36.07 -42.23
N LYS A 522 14.34 35.20 -42.18
CA LYS A 522 14.27 34.01 -43.04
C LYS A 522 14.10 34.37 -44.52
N LYS A 523 13.43 35.48 -44.82
CA LYS A 523 13.36 36.02 -46.19
C LYS A 523 14.72 36.55 -46.64
N ASP A 524 15.52 37.12 -45.75
CA ASP A 524 16.88 37.56 -46.06
C ASP A 524 17.79 36.39 -46.47
N TYR A 525 17.61 35.19 -45.91
CA TYR A 525 18.31 33.98 -46.36
C TYR A 525 17.84 33.47 -47.73
N SER A 526 16.53 33.58 -48.06
CA SER A 526 16.04 33.28 -49.43
C SER A 526 16.55 34.30 -50.46
N VAL A 527 16.67 35.58 -50.08
CA VAL A 527 17.31 36.61 -50.92
C VAL A 527 18.80 36.32 -51.11
N LEU A 528 19.47 35.75 -50.11
CA LEU A 528 20.87 35.31 -50.22
C LEU A 528 21.03 34.07 -51.13
N GLU A 529 20.05 33.16 -51.16
CA GLU A 529 20.00 32.05 -52.14
C GLU A 529 19.82 32.56 -53.59
N GLU A 530 19.10 33.67 -53.77
CA GLU A 530 18.84 34.28 -55.07
C GLU A 530 20.06 35.07 -55.63
N ILE A 531 21.01 35.47 -54.77
CA ILE A 531 22.18 36.30 -55.10
C ILE A 531 23.50 35.48 -55.17
N MET A 532 23.44 34.15 -55.17
CA MET A 532 24.66 33.32 -55.25
C MET A 532 25.31 33.31 -56.65
N PRO A 533 26.63 33.58 -56.78
CA PRO A 533 27.35 33.48 -58.05
C PRO A 533 27.34 32.04 -58.63
N PRO A 534 27.26 31.87 -59.96
CA PRO A 534 27.08 30.57 -60.62
C PRO A 534 28.26 29.60 -60.49
N THR A 535 29.38 30.03 -59.89
CA THR A 535 30.59 29.22 -59.68
C THR A 535 30.59 28.43 -58.37
N ASN A 536 29.60 28.60 -57.49
CA ASN A 536 29.50 27.80 -56.27
C ASN A 536 29.00 26.39 -56.58
N VAL A 537 29.89 25.41 -56.43
CA VAL A 537 29.53 23.99 -56.54
C VAL A 537 28.73 23.59 -55.30
N ARG A 538 27.43 23.38 -55.47
CA ARG A 538 26.52 22.80 -54.48
C ARG A 538 27.03 21.40 -54.11
N ILE A 539 27.56 21.24 -52.89
CA ILE A 539 27.77 19.91 -52.31
C ILE A 539 26.38 19.39 -51.94
N LYS A 540 25.85 18.47 -52.75
CA LYS A 540 24.64 17.72 -52.39
C LYS A 540 25.02 16.76 -51.26
N LEU A 541 24.67 17.12 -50.02
CA LEU A 541 24.62 16.14 -48.94
C LEU A 541 23.62 15.05 -49.35
N PRO A 542 23.95 13.76 -49.17
CA PRO A 542 23.02 12.68 -49.47
C PRO A 542 21.77 12.90 -48.63
N MET A 543 20.64 13.15 -49.29
CA MET A 543 19.34 13.02 -48.63
C MET A 543 19.20 11.55 -48.24
N LEU A 544 19.22 11.28 -46.94
CA LEU A 544 18.67 10.03 -46.43
C LEU A 544 17.21 9.99 -46.87
N PRO A 545 16.76 8.91 -47.54
CA PRO A 545 15.39 8.79 -47.98
C PRO A 545 14.51 8.73 -46.73
N GLY A 546 13.66 9.74 -46.53
CA GLY A 546 12.71 9.71 -45.43
C GLY A 546 12.15 11.04 -44.93
N GLN A 547 12.42 12.18 -45.56
CA GLN A 547 11.81 13.42 -45.07
C GLN A 547 11.55 14.44 -46.16
N GLU A 548 10.43 14.24 -46.85
CA GLU A 548 9.42 15.26 -47.15
C GLU A 548 8.31 14.55 -47.93
N MET A 549 7.15 14.36 -47.29
CA MET A 549 5.83 14.65 -47.84
C MET A 549 4.81 14.46 -46.70
N ASP A 550 3.91 15.44 -46.58
CA ASP A 550 2.64 15.29 -45.88
C ASP A 550 1.92 14.04 -46.40
N GLU A 551 1.74 13.05 -45.53
CA GLU A 551 0.73 12.01 -45.72
C GLU A 551 -0.03 11.84 -44.41
N GLU A 552 -1.34 11.72 -44.57
CA GLU A 552 -2.34 11.49 -43.54
C GLU A 552 -1.85 10.45 -42.55
N ILE A 553 -2.07 10.69 -41.25
CA ILE A 553 -1.78 9.72 -40.19
C ILE A 553 -2.69 8.52 -40.43
N GLU A 554 -2.20 7.57 -41.21
CA GLU A 554 -2.68 6.20 -41.26
C GLU A 554 -2.11 5.52 -40.01
N ASP A 555 -3.02 5.09 -39.13
CA ASP A 555 -2.73 4.30 -37.93
C ASP A 555 -1.89 3.07 -38.32
N SER A 556 -0.57 3.18 -38.17
CA SER A 556 0.32 2.02 -38.25
C SER A 556 0.34 1.34 -36.88
N GLU A 557 -0.71 0.55 -36.63
CA GLU A 557 -0.65 -0.54 -35.65
C GLU A 557 0.32 -1.59 -36.22
N GLU A 558 1.48 -1.76 -35.57
CA GLU A 558 2.36 -2.91 -35.83
C GLU A 558 1.58 -4.20 -35.61
N GLU A 559 1.23 -4.88 -36.71
CA GLU A 559 0.56 -6.18 -36.74
C GLU A 559 1.45 -7.26 -36.12
N ASP A 560 1.10 -7.67 -34.90
CA ASP A 560 1.51 -8.96 -34.35
C ASP A 560 0.70 -10.06 -35.07
N PRO A 561 1.32 -10.95 -35.86
CA PRO A 561 0.61 -11.85 -36.79
C PRO A 561 -0.23 -12.96 -36.10
N ASP A 562 -0.23 -13.02 -34.77
CA ASP A 562 -0.86 -14.09 -33.98
C ASP A 562 -2.11 -13.62 -33.20
N VAL A 563 -2.51 -12.35 -33.30
CA VAL A 563 -3.72 -11.83 -32.64
C VAL A 563 -4.76 -11.41 -33.67
N LEU A 564 -5.84 -12.20 -33.78
CA LEU A 564 -6.99 -11.88 -34.63
C LEU A 564 -7.57 -10.50 -34.27
N THR A 565 -7.46 -9.54 -35.19
CA THR A 565 -7.95 -8.17 -35.00
C THR A 565 -9.45 -8.18 -34.69
N ARG A 566 -9.91 -7.25 -33.85
CA ARG A 566 -11.32 -7.09 -33.45
C ARG A 566 -12.29 -7.09 -34.64
N GLU A 567 -11.86 -6.53 -35.77
CA GLU A 567 -12.64 -6.53 -37.01
C GLU A 567 -12.75 -7.90 -37.67
N GLN A 568 -11.66 -8.68 -37.66
CA GLN A 568 -11.64 -10.06 -38.18
C GLN A 568 -12.54 -10.95 -37.33
N LEU A 569 -12.51 -10.81 -35.99
CA LEU A 569 -13.40 -11.51 -35.08
C LEU A 569 -14.88 -11.10 -35.30
N LYS A 570 -15.15 -9.81 -35.53
CA LYS A 570 -16.49 -9.32 -35.93
C LYS A 570 -16.95 -9.93 -37.25
N ARG A 571 -16.09 -9.98 -38.27
CA ARG A 571 -16.40 -10.58 -39.59
C ARG A 571 -16.68 -12.08 -39.46
N GLN A 572 -15.91 -12.80 -38.65
CA GLN A 572 -16.11 -14.23 -38.41
C GLN A 572 -17.42 -14.50 -37.66
N SER A 573 -17.71 -13.72 -36.61
CA SER A 573 -18.98 -13.79 -35.88
C SER A 573 -20.18 -13.48 -36.78
N GLN A 574 -20.08 -12.43 -37.61
CA GLN A 574 -21.14 -12.08 -38.56
C GLN A 574 -21.36 -13.17 -39.62
N LYS A 575 -20.29 -13.83 -40.09
CA LYS A 575 -20.40 -15.00 -40.99
C LYS A 575 -21.11 -16.18 -40.33
N ILE A 576 -20.88 -16.43 -39.04
CA ILE A 576 -21.59 -17.47 -38.27
C ILE A 576 -23.06 -17.12 -38.10
N VAL A 577 -23.37 -15.86 -37.78
CA VAL A 577 -24.76 -15.39 -37.65
C VAL A 577 -25.49 -15.46 -39.00
N ASN A 578 -24.86 -15.02 -40.08
CA ASN A 578 -25.44 -15.06 -41.42
C ASN A 578 -25.61 -16.50 -41.94
N SER A 579 -24.70 -17.41 -41.61
CA SER A 579 -24.82 -18.83 -42.01
C SER A 579 -25.93 -19.55 -41.24
N LYS A 580 -26.16 -19.20 -39.96
CA LYS A 580 -27.32 -19.67 -39.19
C LYS A 580 -28.64 -19.08 -39.70
N LYS A 581 -28.64 -17.81 -40.14
CA LYS A 581 -29.83 -17.14 -40.70
C LYS A 581 -30.24 -17.67 -42.08
N ARG A 582 -29.35 -18.36 -42.80
CA ARG A 582 -29.67 -19.03 -44.08
C ARG A 582 -30.11 -20.50 -43.95
N ARG A 583 -30.12 -21.07 -42.74
CA ARG A 583 -30.62 -22.43 -42.46
C ARG A 583 -31.89 -22.44 -41.59
N GLY A 584 -32.60 -21.31 -41.53
CA GLY A 584 -33.92 -21.18 -40.92
C GLY A 584 -34.99 -21.07 -41.98
#